data_AF-A0A7C4S3L8-F1
#
_entry.id   AF-A0A7C4S3L8-F1
#
_cell.length_a   1.000
_cell.length_b   1.000
_cell.length_c   1.000
_cell.angle_alpha   90.00
_cell.angle_beta   90.00
_cell.angle_gamma   90.00
#
_symmetry.space_group_name_H-M   'P 1'
#
loop_
_entity.id
_entity.type
_entity.pdbx_description
1 polymer ?
#
loop_
_entity_poly.entity_id
_entity_poly.type
_entity_poly.pdbx_seq_one_letter_code
_entity_poly.pdbx_strand_id
1 'polypeptide(L)'
;MNTLVDPARVADGGGEHPTLFPDLDGAAASPRQICEGLGLAWMMACKLFEGGWLSFDPAATPRLSAAQKAEPTFLGCLVAGGCDEGLLQRLLRRLRKPYAYRLDRMYYDWREQDWKLLPRLEELRGCFDRWVEDLLEAGETASLESLERSVQRAMRSLRDALPW
;
A
#
# COMPACT_ATOMS: atom_id res chain seq x y z
N MET A 1 -24.43 -14.86 6.74
CA MET A 1 -24.19 -13.60 6.00
C MET A 1 -22.71 -13.53 5.73
N ASN A 2 -22.31 -13.75 4.47
CA ASN A 2 -20.90 -13.71 4.07
C ASN A 2 -20.50 -12.23 4.01
N THR A 3 -19.78 -11.73 5.01
CA THR A 3 -19.14 -10.41 4.94
C THR A 3 -18.12 -10.48 3.82
N LEU A 4 -18.46 -9.93 2.65
CA LEU A 4 -17.48 -9.63 1.60
C LEU A 4 -16.40 -8.76 2.23
N VAL A 5 -15.25 -9.36 2.51
CA VAL A 5 -14.07 -8.66 3.02
C VAL A 5 -13.65 -7.69 1.92
N ASP A 6 -13.71 -6.39 2.21
CA ASP A 6 -13.20 -5.37 1.31
C ASP A 6 -11.69 -5.61 1.11
N PRO A 7 -11.24 -5.99 -0.10
CA PRO A 7 -9.84 -6.38 -0.33
C PRO A 7 -8.85 -5.23 -0.11
N ALA A 8 -9.35 -3.99 -0.05
CA ALA A 8 -8.58 -2.81 0.27
C ALA A 8 -8.29 -2.65 1.77
N ARG A 9 -9.03 -3.34 2.64
CA ARG A 9 -8.96 -3.14 4.10
C ARG A 9 -8.24 -4.26 4.82
N VAL A 10 -7.61 -3.90 5.93
CA VAL A 10 -6.98 -4.88 6.84
C VAL A 10 -8.09 -5.60 7.59
N ALA A 11 -8.16 -6.92 7.45
CA ALA A 11 -9.02 -7.76 8.27
C ALA A 11 -8.42 -7.95 9.67
N ASP A 12 -9.24 -8.17 10.69
CA ASP A 12 -8.77 -8.46 12.06
C ASP A 12 -8.00 -9.79 12.19
N GLY A 13 -7.91 -10.59 11.11
CA GLY A 13 -7.10 -11.81 11.03
C GLY A 13 -5.79 -11.57 10.28
N GLY A 14 -4.68 -11.62 11.02
CA GLY A 14 -3.32 -11.37 10.54
C GLY A 14 -2.90 -12.26 9.37
N GLY A 15 -2.40 -11.63 8.32
CA GLY A 15 -1.57 -12.26 7.32
C GLY A 15 -0.33 -11.41 7.16
N GLU A 16 0.83 -12.01 7.42
CA GLU A 16 2.16 -11.45 7.13
C GLU A 16 2.20 -11.10 5.64
N HIS A 17 2.25 -9.81 5.34
CA HIS A 17 2.41 -9.36 3.98
C HIS A 17 3.42 -8.21 3.97
N PRO A 18 4.49 -8.33 3.19
CA PRO A 18 5.55 -7.33 3.17
C PRO A 18 4.97 -5.99 2.75
N THR A 19 4.97 -5.03 3.67
CA THR A 19 4.64 -3.65 3.36
C THR A 19 5.85 -2.96 2.75
N LEU A 20 5.65 -1.99 1.86
CA LEU A 20 6.70 -1.09 1.34
C LEU A 20 7.37 -0.22 2.43
N PHE A 21 6.93 -0.36 3.67
CA PHE A 21 7.29 0.38 4.86
C PHE A 21 7.78 -0.61 5.91
N PRO A 22 8.63 -0.20 6.87
CA PRO A 22 9.27 -1.11 7.81
C PRO A 22 8.26 -2.06 8.44
N ASP A 23 8.58 -3.36 8.40
CA ASP A 23 7.82 -4.40 9.11
C ASP A 23 7.75 -4.01 10.59
N LEU A 24 6.56 -3.55 11.00
CA LEU A 24 6.21 -3.40 12.41
C LEU A 24 5.59 -4.72 12.95
N ASP A 25 5.86 -5.82 12.25
CA ASP A 25 5.34 -7.14 12.51
C ASP A 25 6.19 -7.85 13.57
N GLY A 26 5.63 -7.93 14.78
CA GLY A 26 6.16 -8.78 15.84
C GLY A 26 5.67 -8.44 17.25
N ALA A 27 5.29 -7.19 17.52
CA ALA A 27 4.85 -6.79 18.85
C ALA A 27 3.54 -6.00 18.82
N ALA A 28 2.86 -5.94 19.97
CA ALA A 28 1.78 -4.99 20.21
C ALA A 28 2.32 -3.57 20.06
N ALA A 29 2.36 -3.07 18.82
CA ALA A 29 2.83 -1.73 18.50
C ALA A 29 1.85 -0.73 19.10
N SER A 30 2.34 0.10 20.01
CA SER A 30 1.65 1.30 20.45
C SER A 30 1.63 2.32 19.30
N PRO A 31 0.69 3.27 19.28
CA PRO A 31 0.71 4.37 18.32
C PRO A 31 2.06 5.11 18.27
N ARG A 32 2.77 5.18 19.41
CA ARG A 32 4.10 5.78 19.51
C ARG A 32 5.16 5.04 18.71
N GLN A 33 5.19 3.72 18.81
CA GLN A 33 6.14 2.90 18.05
C GLN A 33 5.90 3.00 16.54
N ILE A 34 4.63 3.13 16.12
CA ILE A 34 4.29 3.36 14.70
C ILE A 34 4.86 4.69 14.23
N CYS A 35 4.64 5.78 14.96
CA CYS A 35 5.20 7.08 14.60
C CYS A 35 6.73 7.05 14.55
N GLU A 36 7.39 6.48 15.56
CA GLU A 36 8.85 6.36 15.61
C GLU A 36 9.39 5.56 14.42
N GLY A 37 8.74 4.44 14.06
CA GLY A 37 9.09 3.63 12.88
C GLY A 37 8.93 4.36 11.55
N LEU A 38 8.04 5.35 11.48
CA LEU A 38 7.83 6.20 10.31
C LEU A 38 8.68 7.50 10.33
N GLY A 39 9.55 7.67 11.33
CA GLY A 39 10.33 8.90 11.50
C GLY A 39 9.52 10.12 11.93
N LEU A 40 8.32 9.90 12.49
CA LEU A 40 7.41 10.95 12.95
C LEU A 40 7.50 11.12 14.47
N ALA A 41 7.41 12.37 14.93
CA ALA A 41 7.30 12.66 16.35
C ALA A 41 5.96 12.14 16.92
N TRP A 42 5.98 11.59 18.14
CA TRP A 42 4.78 11.12 18.85
C TRP A 42 3.63 12.13 18.84
N MET A 43 3.96 13.41 19.02
CA MET A 43 3.00 14.52 18.99
C MET A 43 2.16 14.57 17.70
N MET A 44 2.66 14.03 16.60
CA MET A 44 1.92 13.94 15.34
C MET A 44 0.69 13.04 15.46
N ALA A 45 0.78 11.90 16.15
CA ALA A 45 -0.40 11.05 16.38
C ALA A 45 -1.47 11.81 17.19
N CYS A 46 -1.06 12.51 18.26
CA CYS A 46 -1.99 13.32 19.04
C CYS A 46 -2.67 14.40 18.17
N LYS A 47 -1.89 15.12 17.35
CA LYS A 47 -2.42 16.14 16.43
C LYS A 47 -3.36 15.58 15.37
N LEU A 48 -3.07 14.39 14.84
CA LEU A 48 -3.95 13.71 13.91
C LEU A 48 -5.27 13.33 14.58
N PHE A 49 -5.27 12.95 15.85
CA PHE A 49 -6.50 12.71 16.61
C PHE A 49 -7.26 14.02 16.91
N GLU A 50 -6.56 15.07 17.37
CA GLU A 50 -7.15 16.39 17.63
C GLU A 50 -7.77 17.02 16.38
N GLY A 51 -7.11 16.86 15.22
CA GLY A 51 -7.64 17.26 13.90
C GLY A 51 -8.75 16.33 13.39
N GLY A 52 -9.14 15.33 14.17
CA GLY A 52 -10.19 14.37 13.87
C GLY A 52 -9.80 13.35 12.79
N TRP A 53 -8.56 13.28 12.34
CA TRP A 53 -8.09 12.35 11.30
C TRP A 53 -8.02 10.91 11.77
N LEU A 54 -7.50 10.67 12.98
CA LEU A 54 -7.54 9.35 13.62
C LEU A 54 -8.92 9.08 14.23
N SER A 55 -9.37 7.83 14.15
CA SER A 55 -10.69 7.44 14.67
C SER A 55 -10.68 7.08 16.16
N PHE A 56 -9.51 7.08 16.81
CA PHE A 56 -9.34 6.75 18.21
C PHE A 56 -8.28 7.63 18.87
N ASP A 57 -8.36 7.79 20.19
CA ASP A 57 -7.37 8.51 20.99
C ASP A 57 -6.09 7.65 21.15
N PRO A 58 -4.95 8.08 20.58
CA PRO A 58 -3.72 7.32 20.64
C PRO A 58 -3.09 7.32 22.06
N ALA A 59 -3.41 8.30 22.91
CA ALA A 59 -2.94 8.34 24.30
C ALA A 59 -3.75 7.39 25.20
N ALA A 60 -5.04 7.21 24.93
CA ALA A 60 -5.91 6.29 25.67
C ALA A 60 -5.78 4.82 25.21
N THR A 61 -5.11 4.56 24.08
CA THR A 61 -5.06 3.23 23.44
C THR A 61 -3.61 2.71 23.34
N PRO A 62 -3.02 2.19 24.42
CA PRO A 62 -1.61 1.79 24.44
C PRO A 62 -1.32 0.50 23.65
N ARG A 63 -2.33 -0.33 23.37
CA ARG A 63 -2.21 -1.56 22.58
C ARG A 63 -3.20 -1.53 21.42
N LEU A 64 -2.69 -1.74 20.21
CA LEU A 64 -3.49 -1.67 18.99
C LEU A 64 -3.76 -3.06 18.41
N SER A 65 -5.01 -3.27 17.97
CA SER A 65 -5.35 -4.36 17.04
C SER A 65 -4.73 -4.13 15.65
N ALA A 66 -4.77 -5.13 14.77
CA ALA A 66 -4.27 -4.99 13.41
C ALA A 66 -4.94 -3.82 12.65
N ALA A 67 -6.28 -3.71 12.73
CA ALA A 67 -7.02 -2.61 12.13
C ALA A 67 -6.65 -1.24 12.74
N GLN A 68 -6.43 -1.18 14.06
CA GLN A 68 -6.01 0.04 14.75
C GLN A 68 -4.54 0.41 14.48
N LYS A 69 -3.69 -0.54 14.10
CA LYS A 69 -2.33 -0.25 13.59
C LYS A 69 -2.40 0.31 12.17
N ALA A 70 -3.28 -0.23 11.34
CA ALA A 70 -3.38 0.15 9.93
C ALA A 70 -3.74 1.63 9.74
N GLU A 71 -4.63 2.18 10.55
CA GLU A 71 -5.04 3.59 10.45
C GLU A 71 -3.91 4.61 10.68
N PRO A 72 -3.18 4.60 11.81
CA PRO A 72 -2.04 5.51 12.03
C PRO A 72 -0.87 5.21 11.09
N THR A 73 -0.67 3.96 10.65
CA THR A 73 0.31 3.66 9.61
C THR A 73 -0.08 4.33 8.28
N PHE A 74 -1.34 4.19 7.86
CA PHE A 74 -1.84 4.79 6.61
C PHE A 74 -1.68 6.32 6.63
N LEU A 75 -2.20 6.98 7.67
CA LEU A 75 -2.11 8.43 7.80
C LEU A 75 -0.65 8.90 8.01
N GLY A 76 0.12 8.16 8.80
CA GLY A 76 1.52 8.45 9.07
C GLY A 76 2.37 8.43 7.80
N CYS A 77 2.18 7.44 6.92
CA CYS A 77 2.88 7.41 5.64
C CYS A 77 2.58 8.63 4.76
N LEU A 78 1.32 9.09 4.72
CA LEU A 78 0.95 10.30 3.96
C LEU A 78 1.64 11.54 4.54
N VAL A 79 1.62 11.71 5.86
CA VAL A 79 2.26 12.84 6.54
C VAL A 79 3.78 12.80 6.37
N ALA A 80 4.40 11.64 6.54
CA ALA A 80 5.84 11.46 6.34
C ALA A 80 6.26 11.74 4.89
N GLY A 81 5.37 11.47 3.92
CA GLY A 81 5.53 11.85 2.51
C GLY A 81 5.34 13.34 2.23
N GLY A 82 5.11 14.18 3.25
CA GLY A 82 4.95 15.62 3.10
C GLY A 82 3.53 16.07 2.73
N CYS A 83 2.52 15.21 2.91
CA CYS A 83 1.14 15.63 2.69
C CYS A 83 0.71 16.62 3.78
N ASP A 84 0.45 17.86 3.39
CA ASP A 84 -0.19 18.85 4.25
C ASP A 84 -1.68 18.56 4.45
N GLU A 85 -2.34 19.34 5.29
CA GLU A 85 -3.76 19.17 5.61
C GLU A 85 -4.66 19.24 4.37
N GLY A 86 -4.35 20.15 3.43
CA GLY A 86 -5.14 20.32 2.21
C GLY A 86 -5.03 19.11 1.29
N LEU A 87 -3.83 18.54 1.18
CA LEU A 87 -3.60 17.32 0.41
C LEU A 87 -4.23 16.12 1.11
N LEU A 88 -4.12 16.01 2.45
CA LEU A 88 -4.81 14.96 3.21
C LEU A 88 -6.32 15.02 3.02
N GLN A 89 -6.96 16.19 3.10
CA GLN A 89 -8.39 16.35 2.81
C GLN A 89 -8.75 15.83 1.42
N ARG A 90 -7.92 16.12 0.42
CA ARG A 90 -8.13 15.64 -0.96
C ARG A 90 -8.00 14.13 -1.06
N LEU A 91 -6.90 13.56 -0.55
CA LEU A 91 -6.60 12.13 -0.62
C LEU A 91 -7.62 11.29 0.16
N LEU A 92 -8.13 11.81 1.28
CA LEU A 92 -9.00 11.07 2.18
C LEU A 92 -10.50 11.26 1.91
N ARG A 93 -10.87 12.18 1.02
CA ARG A 93 -12.26 12.61 0.78
C ARG A 93 -13.24 11.47 0.51
N ARG A 94 -12.79 10.43 -0.20
CA ARG A 94 -13.62 9.27 -0.61
C ARG A 94 -13.42 8.04 0.27
N LEU A 95 -12.45 8.06 1.17
CA LEU A 95 -12.17 6.94 2.06
C LEU A 95 -13.04 7.02 3.31
N ARG A 96 -13.51 5.87 3.78
CA ARG A 96 -14.32 5.78 4.99
C ARG A 96 -13.42 5.48 6.19
N LYS A 97 -13.55 6.29 7.23
CA LYS A 97 -12.95 5.99 8.54
C LYS A 97 -13.51 4.67 9.11
N PRO A 98 -12.73 3.94 9.94
CA PRO A 98 -11.31 4.18 10.23
C PRO A 98 -10.43 3.88 9.00
N TYR A 99 -9.34 4.61 8.80
CA TYR A 99 -8.48 4.45 7.60
C TYR A 99 -7.58 3.20 7.62
N ALA A 100 -8.15 2.05 7.99
CA ALA A 100 -7.50 0.74 8.02
C ALA A 100 -7.36 0.14 6.61
N TYR A 101 -6.66 0.84 5.73
CA TYR A 101 -6.44 0.48 4.33
C TYR A 101 -5.03 -0.05 4.08
N ARG A 102 -4.91 -0.92 3.07
CA ARG A 102 -3.68 -1.58 2.67
C ARG A 102 -2.94 -0.77 1.61
N LEU A 103 -1.96 0.03 2.03
CA LEU A 103 -1.11 0.81 1.10
C LEU A 103 -0.31 -0.07 0.12
N ASP A 104 -0.01 -1.31 0.48
CA ASP A 104 0.67 -2.29 -0.38
C ASP A 104 -0.22 -2.82 -1.51
N ARG A 105 -1.54 -2.57 -1.45
CA ARG A 105 -2.53 -3.04 -2.43
C ARG A 105 -3.28 -1.91 -3.10
N MET A 106 -2.92 -0.67 -2.82
CA MET A 106 -3.65 0.49 -3.30
C MET A 106 -2.70 1.50 -3.92
N TYR A 107 -3.20 2.22 -4.91
CA TYR A 107 -2.53 3.39 -5.45
C TYR A 107 -3.54 4.53 -5.58
N TYR A 108 -3.04 5.76 -5.52
CA TYR A 108 -3.87 6.93 -5.77
C TYR A 108 -3.83 7.29 -7.26
N ASP A 109 -4.98 7.22 -7.92
CA ASP A 109 -5.16 7.67 -9.29
C ASP A 109 -5.32 9.20 -9.30
N TRP A 110 -4.27 9.91 -9.68
CA TRP A 110 -4.28 11.38 -9.71
C TRP A 110 -5.24 11.97 -10.74
N ARG A 111 -5.55 11.23 -11.81
CA ARG A 111 -6.47 11.68 -12.86
C ARG A 111 -7.91 11.62 -12.36
N GLU A 112 -8.28 10.51 -11.72
CA GLU A 112 -9.63 10.32 -11.18
C GLU A 112 -9.80 10.86 -9.76
N GLN A 113 -8.69 11.25 -9.12
CA GLN A 113 -8.63 11.68 -7.72
C GLN A 113 -9.26 10.67 -6.76
N ASP A 114 -8.87 9.40 -6.92
CA ASP A 114 -9.43 8.32 -6.14
C ASP A 114 -8.40 7.24 -5.82
N TRP A 115 -8.63 6.51 -4.72
CA TRP A 115 -7.83 5.35 -4.39
C TRP A 115 -8.36 4.13 -5.13
N LYS A 116 -7.46 3.43 -5.83
CA LYS A 116 -7.76 2.20 -6.55
C LYS A 116 -6.92 1.06 -6.02
N LEU A 117 -7.43 -0.16 -6.20
CA LEU A 117 -6.66 -1.35 -5.94
C LEU A 117 -5.62 -1.53 -7.03
N LEU A 118 -4.43 -1.98 -6.64
CA LEU A 118 -3.46 -2.49 -7.60
C LEU A 118 -4.08 -3.65 -8.37
N PRO A 119 -3.87 -3.72 -9.71
CA PRO A 119 -4.44 -4.79 -10.51
C PRO A 119 -3.93 -6.14 -10.04
N ARG A 120 -4.78 -7.17 -10.14
CA ARG A 120 -4.35 -8.55 -9.86
C ARG A 120 -3.40 -9.03 -10.93
N LEU A 121 -2.62 -10.06 -10.61
CA LEU A 121 -1.64 -10.62 -11.55
C LEU A 121 -2.30 -11.06 -12.86
N GLU A 122 -3.52 -11.60 -12.81
CA GLU A 122 -4.28 -12.02 -13.98
C GLU A 122 -4.67 -10.83 -14.88
N GLU A 123 -5.01 -9.70 -14.28
CA GLU A 123 -5.33 -8.45 -15.00
C GLU A 123 -4.07 -7.86 -15.63
N LEU A 124 -2.93 -7.92 -14.91
CA LEU A 124 -1.64 -7.50 -15.43
C LEU A 124 -1.19 -8.34 -16.63
N ARG A 125 -1.47 -9.65 -16.64
CA ARG A 125 -1.17 -10.51 -17.79
C ARG A 125 -1.90 -10.04 -19.05
N GLY A 126 -3.19 -9.74 -18.96
CA GLY A 126 -3.95 -9.22 -20.10
C GLY A 126 -3.45 -7.86 -20.60
N CYS A 127 -2.99 -6.99 -19.70
CA CYS A 127 -2.34 -5.74 -20.08
C CYS A 127 -0.99 -5.97 -20.77
N PHE A 128 -0.20 -6.94 -20.30
CA PHE A 128 1.08 -7.29 -20.90
C PHE A 128 0.91 -7.83 -22.32
N ASP A 129 -0.04 -8.75 -22.54
CA ASP A 129 -0.29 -9.33 -23.85
C ASP A 129 -0.67 -8.24 -24.86
N ARG A 130 -1.60 -7.34 -24.49
CA ARG A 130 -1.98 -6.20 -25.31
C ARG A 130 -0.80 -5.26 -25.60
N TRP A 131 0.03 -4.98 -24.61
CA TRP A 131 1.20 -4.13 -24.81
C TRP A 131 2.20 -4.75 -25.80
N VAL A 132 2.38 -6.07 -25.78
CA VAL A 132 3.20 -6.77 -26.77
C VAL A 132 2.58 -6.68 -28.17
N GLU A 133 1.26 -6.80 -28.29
CA GLU A 133 0.54 -6.59 -29.56
C GLU A 133 0.74 -5.16 -30.09
N ASP A 134 0.61 -4.13 -29.23
CA ASP A 134 0.84 -2.73 -29.62
C ASP A 134 2.28 -2.51 -30.15
N LEU A 135 3.29 -3.13 -29.52
CA LEU A 135 4.69 -3.06 -29.98
C LEU A 135 4.90 -3.74 -31.34
N LEU A 136 4.19 -4.85 -31.59
CA LEU A 136 4.22 -5.54 -32.87
C LEU A 136 3.60 -4.68 -33.98
N GLU A 137 2.44 -4.08 -33.71
CA GLU A 137 1.77 -3.18 -34.66
C GLU A 137 2.60 -1.92 -34.95
N ALA A 138 3.26 -1.38 -33.94
CA ALA A 138 4.14 -0.21 -34.09
C ALA A 138 5.50 -0.54 -34.73
N GLY A 139 5.86 -1.82 -34.88
CA GLY A 139 7.16 -2.24 -35.42
C GLY A 139 8.35 -1.87 -34.52
N GLU A 140 8.13 -1.73 -33.22
CA GLU A 140 9.11 -1.29 -32.21
C GLU A 140 10.10 -2.42 -31.84
N THR A 141 10.90 -2.84 -32.82
CA THR A 141 11.82 -3.99 -32.72
C THR A 141 12.81 -3.88 -31.56
N ALA A 142 13.37 -2.69 -31.31
CA ALA A 142 14.29 -2.45 -30.21
C ALA A 142 13.67 -2.73 -28.84
N SER A 143 12.37 -2.43 -28.70
CA SER A 143 11.61 -2.66 -27.45
C SER A 143 11.32 -4.14 -27.25
N LEU A 144 10.97 -4.86 -28.33
CA LEU A 144 10.78 -6.31 -28.31
C LEU A 144 12.08 -7.07 -27.98
N GLU A 145 13.22 -6.67 -28.55
CA GLU A 145 14.53 -7.25 -28.23
C GLU A 145 14.96 -6.97 -26.78
N SER A 146 14.63 -5.79 -26.25
CA SER A 146 14.85 -5.45 -24.84
C SER A 146 14.02 -6.33 -23.91
N LEU A 147 12.76 -6.56 -24.29
CA LEU A 147 11.83 -7.42 -23.56
C LEU A 147 12.32 -8.87 -23.55
N GLU A 148 12.71 -9.41 -24.71
CA GLU A 148 13.27 -10.76 -24.83
C GLU A 148 14.48 -10.95 -23.91
N ARG A 149 15.44 -10.01 -23.94
CA ARG A 149 16.63 -10.06 -23.08
C ARG A 149 16.28 -10.07 -21.60
N SER A 150 15.27 -9.29 -21.20
CA SER A 150 14.79 -9.23 -19.81
C SER A 150 14.16 -10.55 -19.38
N VAL A 151 13.31 -11.15 -20.22
CA VAL A 151 12.68 -12.45 -19.97
C VAL A 151 13.73 -13.56 -19.88
N GLN A 152 14.67 -13.62 -20.83
CA GLN A 152 15.75 -14.60 -20.82
C GLN A 152 16.63 -14.48 -19.56
N ARG A 153 16.92 -13.25 -19.11
CA ARG A 153 17.65 -13.02 -17.87
C ARG A 153 16.89 -13.57 -16.66
N ALA A 154 15.61 -13.23 -16.54
CA ALA A 154 14.77 -13.72 -15.43
C ALA A 154 14.67 -15.26 -15.41
N MET A 155 14.51 -15.88 -16.59
CA MET A 155 14.47 -17.34 -16.73
C MET A 155 15.77 -18.03 -16.30
N ARG A 156 16.92 -17.44 -16.61
CA ARG A 156 18.22 -17.93 -16.12
C ARG A 156 18.30 -17.82 -14.60
N SER A 157 17.98 -16.65 -14.04
CA SER A 157 17.99 -16.44 -12.59
C SER A 157 17.09 -17.41 -11.83
N LEU A 158 15.89 -17.72 -12.35
CA LEU A 158 14.99 -18.71 -11.75
C LEU A 158 15.57 -20.12 -11.77
N ARG A 159 16.25 -20.50 -12.86
CA ARG A 159 16.90 -21.81 -12.99
C ARG A 159 18.07 -21.94 -12.02
N ASP A 160 18.84 -20.87 -11.84
CA ASP A 160 19.99 -20.85 -10.93
C ASP A 160 19.57 -20.82 -9.45
N ALA A 161 18.37 -20.30 -9.15
CA ALA A 161 17.82 -20.18 -7.79
C ALA A 161 17.11 -21.46 -7.28
N LEU A 162 16.80 -22.42 -8.15
CA LEU A 162 16.21 -23.70 -7.77
C LEU A 162 17.32 -24.77 -7.73
N PRO A 163 17.85 -25.13 -6.54
CA PRO A 163 18.64 -26.35 -6.42
C PRO A 163 17.68 -27.52 -6.64
N TRP A 164 18.07 -28.43 -7.53
CA TRP A 164 17.38 -29.69 -7.88
C TRP A 164 16.74 -30.39 -6.67
#